data_AF-A0A7C5XE96-F1
#
_entry.id   AF-A0A7C5XE96-F1
#
_cell.length_a   1.000
_cell.length_b   1.000
_cell.length_c   1.000
_cell.angle_alpha   90.00
_cell.angle_beta   90.00
_cell.angle_gamma   90.00
#
_symmetry.space_group_name_H-M   'P 1'
#
loop_
_entity.id
_entity.type
_entity.pdbx_description
1 polymer ?
#
loop_
_entity_poly.entity_id
_entity_poly.type
_entity_poly.pdbx_seq_one_letter_code
_entity_poly.pdbx_strand_id
1 'polypeptide(L)'
;MLKVSYDKVVSTLCLCDVVAYIKAKEGRVVFPKEYAGRRLEEVASAFRGVRLVAERGGFTHLFVVRPSAVEKKLQPAVASA
;
A
#
# COMPACT_ATOMS: atom_id res chain seq x y z
N MET A 1 5.15 -0.42 8.11
CA MET A 1 4.71 -0.19 6.71
C MET A 1 5.96 -0.19 5.85
N LEU A 2 5.95 -0.86 4.70
CA LEU A 2 7.11 -0.89 3.80
C LEU A 2 7.03 0.32 2.86
N LYS A 3 8.02 1.22 2.86
CA LYS A 3 8.08 2.31 1.87
C LYS A 3 8.57 1.75 0.54
N VAL A 4 7.80 1.99 -0.52
CA VAL A 4 8.08 1.48 -1.87
C VAL A 4 7.75 2.54 -2.91
N SER A 5 8.41 2.48 -4.06
CA SER A 5 8.11 3.36 -5.19
C SER A 5 6.76 3.00 -5.80
N TYR A 6 5.90 4.00 -6.05
CA TYR A 6 4.57 3.79 -6.63
C TYR A 6 4.65 3.03 -7.95
N ASP A 7 5.60 3.39 -8.82
CA ASP A 7 5.77 2.76 -10.13
C ASP A 7 6.09 1.26 -10.02
N LYS A 8 6.98 0.91 -9.08
CA LYS A 8 7.31 -0.48 -8.75
C LYS A 8 6.09 -1.25 -8.25
N VAL A 9 5.24 -0.65 -7.42
CA VAL A 9 4.03 -1.30 -6.93
C VAL A 9 3.06 -1.61 -8.07
N VAL A 10 2.79 -0.64 -8.94
CA VAL A 10 1.82 -0.79 -10.04
C VAL A 10 2.35 -1.71 -11.15
N SER A 11 3.66 -1.72 -11.38
CA SER A 11 4.29 -2.57 -12.40
C SER A 11 4.44 -4.03 -11.92
N THR A 12 4.65 -4.25 -10.62
CA THR A 12 4.92 -5.58 -10.05
C THR A 12 3.68 -6.29 -9.51
N LEU A 13 2.69 -5.57 -8.97
CA LEU A 13 1.51 -6.19 -8.35
C LEU A 13 0.34 -6.26 -9.31
N CYS A 14 -0.28 -7.45 -9.40
CA CYS A 14 -1.55 -7.59 -10.08
C CYS A 14 -2.67 -7.05 -9.19
N LEU A 15 -3.70 -6.45 -9.79
CA LEU A 15 -4.88 -5.96 -9.06
C LEU A 15 -5.54 -7.05 -8.19
N CYS A 16 -5.47 -8.32 -8.60
CA CYS A 16 -5.99 -9.47 -7.85
C CYS A 16 -5.29 -9.73 -6.51
N ASP A 17 -4.03 -9.28 -6.37
CA ASP A 17 -3.22 -9.43 -5.17
C ASP A 17 -3.44 -8.28 -4.16
N VAL A 18 -4.06 -7.18 -4.62
CA VAL A 18 -4.37 -5.99 -3.82
C VAL A 18 -5.71 -6.19 -3.12
N VAL A 19 -5.66 -6.22 -1.78
CA VAL A 19 -6.83 -6.33 -0.91
C VAL A 19 -7.54 -4.99 -0.77
N ALA A 20 -6.76 -3.92 -0.63
CA ALA A 20 -7.29 -2.58 -0.52
C ALA A 20 -6.30 -1.55 -1.06
N TYR A 21 -6.83 -0.50 -1.66
CA TYR A 21 -6.07 0.66 -2.07
C TYR A 21 -6.66 1.91 -1.41
N ILE A 22 -5.82 2.64 -0.68
CA ILE A 22 -6.18 3.81 0.08
C ILE A 22 -5.27 4.95 -0.36
N LYS A 23 -5.86 6.09 -0.70
CA LYS A 23 -5.14 7.32 -0.99
C LYS A 23 -5.39 8.30 0.13
N ALA A 24 -4.33 8.90 0.65
CA ALA A 24 -4.39 9.92 1.68
C ALA A 24 -3.61 11.17 1.27
N LYS A 25 -4.00 12.30 1.83
CA LYS A 25 -3.29 13.57 1.77
C LYS A 25 -3.15 14.08 3.20
N GLU A 26 -1.93 14.44 3.60
CA GLU A 26 -1.66 14.96 4.95
C GLU A 26 -2.19 14.04 6.07
N GLY A 27 -2.02 12.73 5.90
CA GLY A 27 -2.47 11.71 6.87
C GLY A 27 -3.98 11.44 6.89
N ARG A 28 -4.79 12.15 6.10
CA ARG A 28 -6.23 11.93 5.96
C ARG A 28 -6.56 11.22 4.65
N VAL A 29 -7.42 10.22 4.73
CA VAL A 29 -7.87 9.48 3.55
C VAL A 29 -8.72 10.39 2.65
N VAL A 30 -8.42 10.37 1.36
CA VAL A 30 -9.19 11.05 0.31
C VAL A 30 -9.86 10.04 -0.64
N PHE A 31 -9.41 8.78 -0.62
CA PHE A 31 -10.02 7.67 -1.35
C PHE A 31 -9.72 6.33 -0.64
N PRO A 32 -10.64 5.36 -0.62
CA PRO A 32 -12.01 5.40 -1.18
C PRO A 32 -12.92 6.33 -0.38
N LYS A 33 -14.03 6.78 -1.00
CA LYS A 33 -14.97 7.75 -0.39
C LYS A 33 -15.52 7.27 0.95
N GLU A 34 -15.67 5.96 1.13
CA GLU A 34 -16.12 5.31 2.36
C GLU A 34 -15.27 5.66 3.59
N TYR A 35 -13.99 5.97 3.37
CA TYR A 35 -13.05 6.33 4.44
C TYR A 35 -12.60 7.78 4.36
N ALA A 36 -13.15 8.58 3.44
CA ALA A 36 -12.73 9.95 3.25
C ALA A 36 -12.83 10.76 4.55
N GLY A 37 -11.77 11.52 4.88
CA GLY A 37 -11.67 12.31 6.11
C GLY A 37 -11.17 11.54 7.34
N ARG A 38 -11.12 10.20 7.31
CA ARG A 38 -10.54 9.38 8.39
C ARG A 38 -9.01 9.40 8.36
N ARG A 39 -8.39 9.07 9.49
CA ARG A 39 -6.93 8.91 9.58
C ARG A 39 -6.47 7.67 8.82
N LEU A 40 -5.41 7.82 8.04
CA LEU A 40 -4.84 6.72 7.24
C LEU A 40 -4.50 5.50 8.11
N GLU A 41 -3.93 5.70 9.30
CA GLU A 41 -3.52 4.60 10.18
C GLU A 41 -4.68 3.79 10.75
N GLU A 42 -5.81 4.43 11.05
CA GLU A 42 -7.00 3.74 11.52
C GLU A 42 -7.60 2.87 10.42
N VAL A 43 -7.71 3.44 9.21
CA VAL A 43 -8.23 2.72 8.04
C VAL A 43 -7.28 1.58 7.68
N ALA A 44 -5.97 1.83 7.68
CA ALA A 44 -4.95 0.81 7.43
C ALA A 44 -5.02 -0.35 8.44
N SER A 45 -5.37 -0.05 9.69
CA SER A 45 -5.47 -1.04 10.77
C SER A 45 -6.64 -2.00 10.61
N ALA A 46 -7.69 -1.59 9.89
CA ALA A 46 -8.83 -2.45 9.58
C ALA A 46 -8.50 -3.58 8.58
N PHE A 47 -7.43 -3.43 7.79
CA PHE A 47 -7.05 -4.43 6.80
C PHE A 47 -5.95 -5.37 7.31
N ARG A 48 -6.17 -6.68 7.10
CA ARG A 48 -5.16 -7.72 7.31
C ARG A 48 -4.36 -7.93 6.03
N GLY A 49 -3.05 -7.71 6.10
CA GLY A 49 -2.14 -7.86 4.96
C GLY A 49 -0.87 -7.03 5.11
N VAL A 50 -0.01 -7.11 4.10
CA VAL A 50 1.20 -6.29 4.06
C VAL A 50 0.84 -4.91 3.53
N ARG A 51 1.30 -3.88 4.26
CA ARG A 51 1.02 -2.48 3.99
C ARG A 51 2.19 -1.84 3.26
N LEU A 52 2.00 -1.57 1.98
CA LEU A 52 2.96 -0.90 1.11
C LEU A 52 2.58 0.57 0.98
N VAL A 53 3.48 1.47 1.36
CA VAL A 53 3.25 2.91 1.29
C VAL A 53 4.13 3.50 0.20
N ALA A 54 3.52 4.24 -0.70
CA ALA A 54 4.19 4.99 -1.74
C ALA A 54 3.74 6.45 -1.71
N GLU A 55 4.65 7.37 -2.01
CA GLU A 55 4.35 8.81 -2.07
C GLU A 55 4.41 9.24 -3.53
N ARG A 56 3.34 9.84 -4.06
CA ARG A 56 3.30 10.33 -5.46
C ARG A 56 2.38 11.54 -5.57
N GLY A 57 2.88 12.61 -6.21
CA GLY A 57 2.09 13.82 -6.48
C GLY A 57 1.53 14.51 -5.22
N GLY A 58 2.25 14.45 -4.09
CA GLY A 58 1.79 15.00 -2.81
C GLY A 58 0.73 14.17 -2.08
N PHE A 59 0.48 12.95 -2.54
CA PHE A 59 -0.42 11.99 -1.90
C PHE A 59 0.34 10.78 -1.39
N THR A 60 -0.15 10.24 -0.28
CA THR A 60 0.26 8.94 0.26
C THR A 60 -0.66 7.87 -0.31
N HIS A 61 -0.10 6.91 -1.01
CA HIS A 61 -0.76 5.76 -1.58
C HIS A 61 -0.43 4.53 -0.75
N LEU A 62 -1.43 3.99 -0.06
CA LEU A 62 -1.32 2.77 0.72
C LEU A 62 -1.97 1.63 -0.06
N PHE A 63 -1.18 0.62 -0.37
CA PHE A 63 -1.63 -0.64 -0.96
C PHE A 63 -1.56 -1.71 0.11
N VAL A 64 -2.69 -2.30 0.44
CA VAL A 64 -2.75 -3.48 1.29
C VAL A 64 -2.81 -4.68 0.39
N VAL A 65 -1.82 -5.56 0.49
CA VAL A 65 -1.68 -6.74 -0.37
C VAL A 65 -1.60 -8.01 0.45
N ARG A 66 -1.95 -9.13 -0.18
CA ARG A 66 -1.82 -10.43 0.48
C ARG A 66 -0.34 -10.75 0.75
N PRO A 67 0.00 -11.34 1.90
CA PRO A 67 1.39 -11.67 2.23
C PRO A 67 2.06 -12.56 1.16
N SER A 68 1.34 -13.55 0.62
CA SER A 68 1.86 -14.43 -0.43
C SER A 68 2.28 -13.70 -1.72
N ALA A 69 1.69 -12.54 -2.02
CA ALA A 69 2.07 -11.74 -3.19
C ALA A 69 3.36 -10.94 -2.94
N VAL A 70 3.57 -10.50 -1.69
CA VAL A 70 4.80 -9.81 -1.29
C VAL A 70 5.98 -10.78 -1.30
N GLU A 71 5.81 -11.97 -0.76
CA GLU A 71 6.85 -13.00 -0.77
C GLU A 71 7.24 -13.46 -2.17
N LYS A 72 6.28 -13.53 -3.11
CA LYS A 72 6.57 -14.01 -4.47
C LYS A 72 7.03 -12.92 -5.44
N LYS A 73 6.57 -11.68 -5.27
CA LYS A 73 6.77 -10.61 -6.27
C LYS A 73 7.54 -9.42 -5.75
N LEU A 74 7.50 -9.17 -4.44
CA LEU A 74 8.01 -7.95 -3.83
C LEU A 74 9.15 -8.19 -2.84
N GLN A 75 9.67 -9.43 -2.79
CA GLN A 75 10.88 -9.73 -2.06
C GLN A 75 11.93 -8.65 -2.40
N PRO A 76 12.55 -8.00 -1.40
CA PRO A 76 13.87 -7.48 -1.66
C PRO A 76 14.68 -8.68 -2.15
N ALA A 77 15.57 -8.48 -3.13
CA ALA A 77 16.74 -9.33 -3.17
C ALA A 77 17.29 -9.30 -1.74
N VAL A 78 17.05 -10.36 -0.97
CA VAL A 78 17.80 -10.61 0.24
C VAL A 78 19.18 -10.79 -0.35
N ALA A 79 19.98 -9.73 -0.32
CA ALA A 79 21.40 -9.86 -0.57
C ALA A 79 21.85 -10.87 0.47
N SER A 80 22.06 -12.09 0.01
CA SER A 80 22.83 -13.08 0.72
C SER A 80 24.15 -12.40 1.07
N ALA A 81 24.38 -12.19 2.36
CA ALA A 81 25.69 -11.96 2.93
C ALA A 81 25.91 -13.07 3.94
#